data_AF-A0A1H4N401-F1
#
_entry.id   AF-A0A1H4N401-F1
#
_cell.length_a   1.000
_cell.length_b   1.000
_cell.length_c   1.000
_cell.angle_alpha   90.00
_cell.angle_beta   90.00
_cell.angle_gamma   90.00
#
_symmetry.space_group_name_H-M   'P 1'
#
loop_
_entity.id
_entity.type
_entity.pdbx_description
1 polymer ?
#
loop_
_entity_poly.entity_id
_entity_poly.type
_entity_poly.pdbx_seq_one_letter_code
_entity_poly.pdbx_strand_id
1 'polypeptide(L)'
;MSNDMKTNDSQKAYNNEDLKTTVPEHEAKEGSKPLNKVMNGSMAPDMDEIKQLGKDMEDMKTGQELKDEGLVSDPIQEDDDPK
;
A
#
# COMPACT_ATOMS: atom_id res chain seq x y z
N MET A 1 -13.35 35.03 -35.01
CA MET A 1 -14.02 34.37 -33.85
C MET A 1 -13.66 32.91 -33.99
N SER A 2 -12.92 32.23 -33.13
CA SER A 2 -12.32 32.51 -31.83
C SER A 2 -11.06 31.65 -31.74
N ASN A 3 -10.07 32.08 -30.95
CA ASN A 3 -8.82 31.35 -30.74
C ASN A 3 -9.07 29.96 -30.17
N ASP A 4 -8.60 28.93 -30.86
CA ASP A 4 -8.45 27.59 -30.28
C ASP A 4 -7.38 27.65 -29.18
N MET A 5 -7.83 27.49 -27.95
CA MET A 5 -7.04 27.55 -26.73
C MET A 5 -6.04 26.38 -26.74
N LYS A 6 -4.77 26.66 -27.01
CA LYS A 6 -3.68 25.76 -26.61
C LYS A 6 -3.60 25.77 -25.09
N THR A 7 -4.05 24.71 -24.45
CA THR A 7 -3.52 24.30 -23.15
C THR A 7 -2.79 22.98 -23.36
N ASN A 8 -1.46 23.12 -23.49
CA ASN A 8 -0.54 21.99 -23.36
C ASN A 8 -0.65 21.50 -21.92
N ASP A 9 -1.57 20.59 -21.66
CA ASP A 9 -1.50 19.75 -20.47
C ASP A 9 -0.26 18.89 -20.67
N SER A 10 0.81 19.35 -20.02
CA SER A 10 2.07 18.67 -19.87
C SER A 10 1.77 17.28 -19.31
N GLN A 11 1.58 16.33 -20.21
CA GLN A 11 1.62 14.92 -19.93
C GLN A 11 3.00 14.65 -19.36
N LYS A 12 3.15 14.80 -18.04
CA LYS A 12 4.27 14.22 -17.32
C LYS A 12 4.10 12.72 -17.46
N ALA A 13 4.74 12.17 -18.50
CA ALA A 13 4.93 10.75 -18.67
C ALA A 13 5.68 10.24 -17.44
N TYR A 14 4.97 9.54 -16.56
CA TYR A 14 5.61 8.75 -15.54
C TYR A 14 6.27 7.59 -16.28
N ASN A 15 7.61 7.62 -16.42
CA ASN A 15 8.39 6.62 -17.17
C ASN A 15 8.51 5.28 -16.44
N ASN A 16 7.44 4.82 -15.80
CA ASN A 16 7.32 3.49 -15.23
C ASN A 16 6.04 2.84 -15.81
N GLU A 17 5.91 2.84 -17.13
CA GLU A 17 4.82 2.16 -17.84
C GLU A 17 5.09 0.66 -18.06
N ASP A 18 6.25 0.17 -17.63
CA ASP A 18 6.47 -1.27 -17.49
C ASP A 18 5.82 -1.76 -16.19
N LEU A 19 4.49 -1.80 -16.14
CA LEU A 19 3.75 -2.67 -15.21
C LEU A 19 3.92 -4.17 -15.60
N LYS A 20 5.14 -4.57 -15.99
CA LYS A 20 5.58 -5.89 -15.59
C LYS A 20 5.96 -5.73 -14.13
N THR A 21 5.16 -6.34 -13.27
CA THR A 21 5.51 -6.65 -11.89
C THR A 21 6.79 -7.50 -11.90
N THR A 22 7.95 -6.93 -12.22
CA THR A 22 9.26 -7.49 -11.90
C THR A 22 9.62 -7.05 -10.50
N VAL A 23 8.64 -7.13 -9.61
CA VAL A 23 8.95 -7.37 -8.21
C VAL A 23 9.50 -8.79 -8.26
N PRO A 24 10.79 -9.00 -7.98
CA PRO A 24 11.34 -10.34 -7.91
C PRO A 24 10.56 -11.02 -6.81
N GLU A 25 9.56 -11.80 -7.20
CA GLU A 25 8.76 -12.68 -6.36
C GLU A 25 8.70 -12.15 -4.93
N HIS A 26 7.95 -11.06 -4.68
CA HIS A 26 7.63 -10.71 -3.29
C HIS A 26 7.09 -12.01 -2.70
N GLU A 27 7.89 -12.58 -1.79
CA GLU A 27 7.80 -13.97 -1.35
C GLU A 27 6.34 -14.36 -1.30
N ALA A 28 5.86 -14.99 -2.36
CA ALA A 28 4.49 -15.43 -2.40
C ALA A 28 4.50 -16.55 -1.39
N LYS A 29 4.17 -16.22 -0.12
CA LYS A 29 4.07 -17.21 0.96
C LYS A 29 3.33 -18.38 0.32
N GLU A 30 3.97 -19.54 0.34
CA GLU A 30 3.50 -20.75 -0.31
C GLU A 30 2.02 -20.97 0.09
N GLY A 31 1.07 -20.57 -0.77
CA GLY A 31 -0.33 -20.44 -0.38
C GLY A 31 -1.10 -19.19 -0.86
N SER A 32 -0.45 -18.18 -1.42
CA SER A 32 -1.14 -16.99 -1.97
C SER A 32 -2.17 -17.40 -3.03
N LYS A 33 -3.43 -16.99 -2.85
CA LYS A 33 -4.52 -17.35 -3.78
C LYS A 33 -4.37 -16.62 -5.13
N PRO A 34 -4.88 -17.19 -6.22
CA PRO A 34 -4.89 -16.50 -7.51
C PRO A 34 -5.68 -15.19 -7.44
N LEU A 35 -5.25 -14.19 -8.22
CA LEU A 35 -5.81 -12.83 -8.21
C LEU A 35 -7.33 -12.77 -8.35
N ASN A 36 -7.93 -13.69 -9.10
CA ASN A 36 -9.38 -13.76 -9.30
C ASN A 36 -10.19 -14.19 -8.07
N LYS A 37 -9.53 -14.63 -6.99
CA LYS A 37 -10.15 -15.00 -5.71
C LYS A 37 -9.97 -13.93 -4.63
N VAL A 38 -9.18 -12.88 -4.91
CA VAL A 38 -8.93 -11.79 -3.98
C VAL A 38 -9.99 -10.70 -4.19
N MET A 39 -10.57 -10.22 -3.09
CA MET A 39 -11.57 -9.15 -3.12
C MET A 39 -10.97 -7.84 -2.65
N ASN A 40 -11.16 -6.77 -3.43
CA ASN A 40 -10.79 -5.42 -3.01
C ASN A 40 -11.50 -5.06 -1.71
N GLY A 41 -10.75 -4.48 -0.76
CA GLY A 41 -11.27 -4.12 0.57
C GLY A 41 -11.18 -5.24 1.61
N SER A 42 -10.73 -6.43 1.25
CA SER A 42 -10.34 -7.47 2.21
C SER A 42 -8.82 -7.59 2.28
N MET A 43 -8.26 -7.57 3.49
CA MET A 43 -6.82 -7.80 3.70
C MET A 43 -6.45 -9.28 3.58
N ALA A 44 -7.42 -10.19 3.70
CA ALA A 44 -7.22 -11.62 3.58
C ALA A 44 -8.36 -12.26 2.74
N PRO A 45 -8.06 -13.20 1.84
CA PRO A 45 -9.02 -13.84 0.95
C PRO A 45 -9.85 -14.95 1.63
N ASP A 46 -9.38 -15.53 2.73
CA ASP A 46 -10.11 -16.56 3.47
C ASP A 46 -9.84 -16.55 4.99
N MET A 47 -10.57 -17.39 5.73
CA MET A 47 -10.50 -17.44 7.19
C MET A 47 -9.18 -17.95 7.75
N ASP A 48 -8.49 -18.83 7.02
CA ASP A 48 -7.22 -19.36 7.50
C ASP A 48 -6.12 -18.30 7.36
N GLU A 49 -6.17 -17.50 6.30
CA GLU A 49 -5.29 -16.34 6.13
C GLU A 49 -5.60 -15.22 7.14
N ILE A 50 -6.87 -15.00 7.52
CA ILE A 50 -7.23 -14.08 8.61
C ILE A 50 -6.59 -14.51 9.94
N LYS A 51 -6.61 -15.80 10.27
CA LYS A 51 -5.97 -16.31 11.50
C LYS A 51 -4.47 -16.12 11.47
N GLN A 52 -3.84 -16.36 10.32
CA GLN A 52 -2.41 -16.16 10.18
C GLN A 52 -2.04 -14.68 10.30
N LEU A 53 -2.81 -13.80 9.66
CA LEU A 53 -2.66 -12.35 9.80
C LEU A 53 -2.77 -11.93 11.27
N GLY A 54 -3.73 -12.46 12.03
CA GLY A 54 -3.86 -12.19 13.46
C GLY A 54 -2.61 -12.55 14.26
N LYS A 55 -2.01 -13.71 14.00
CA LYS A 55 -0.75 -14.12 14.64
C LYS A 55 0.42 -13.21 14.25
N ASP A 56 0.52 -12.90 12.95
CA ASP A 56 1.57 -12.01 12.44
C ASP A 56 1.42 -10.60 13.07
N MET A 57 0.19 -10.18 13.41
CA MET A 57 -0.09 -8.91 14.10
C MET A 57 0.22 -8.95 15.61
N GLU A 58 0.12 -10.10 16.28
CA GLU A 58 0.46 -10.23 17.71
C GLU A 58 1.95 -9.97 17.97
N ASP A 59 2.81 -10.34 17.02
CA ASP A 59 4.26 -10.13 17.11
C ASP A 59 4.69 -8.70 16.72
N MET A 60 3.79 -7.88 16.18
CA MET A 60 4.08 -6.50 15.79
C MET A 60 3.93 -5.53 16.97
N LYS A 61 4.96 -4.71 17.20
CA LYS A 61 4.92 -3.65 18.22
C LYS A 61 3.87 -2.60 17.88
N THR A 62 3.19 -2.14 18.90
CA THR A 62 2.27 -1.00 18.83
C THR A 62 3.03 0.32 18.71
N GLY A 63 2.34 1.37 18.26
CA GLY A 63 2.92 2.71 18.19
C GLY A 63 3.37 3.24 19.56
N GLN A 64 2.75 2.80 20.66
CA GLN A 64 3.17 3.20 22.00
C GLN A 64 4.49 2.52 22.40
N GLU A 65 4.61 1.21 22.17
CA GLU A 65 5.84 0.46 22.48
C GLU A 65 7.04 0.97 21.67
N LEU A 66 6.83 1.35 20.40
CA LEU A 66 7.86 1.99 19.59
C LEU A 66 8.28 3.35 20.17
N LYS A 67 7.32 4.17 20.62
CA LYS A 67 7.60 5.46 21.28
C LYS A 67 8.39 5.28 22.58
N ASP A 68 8.06 4.27 23.38
CA ASP A 68 8.79 3.94 24.62
C ASP A 68 10.24 3.51 24.34
N GLU A 69 10.50 2.93 23.16
CA GLU A 69 11.84 2.62 22.65
C GLU A 69 12.56 3.82 22.00
N GLY A 70 11.93 5.01 21.98
CA GLY A 70 12.47 6.22 21.36
C GLY A 70 12.33 6.26 19.84
N LEU A 71 11.58 5.34 19.24
CA LEU A 71 11.25 5.33 17.82
C LEU A 71 9.97 6.15 17.62
N VAL A 72 10.13 7.34 17.03
CA VAL A 72 9.02 8.25 16.73
C VAL A 72 8.76 8.29 15.23
N SER A 73 7.48 8.38 14.85
CA SER A 73 7.06 8.54 13.47
C SER A 73 7.53 9.89 12.91
N ASP A 74 7.60 10.01 11.58
CA ASP A 74 7.97 11.27 10.93
C ASP A 74 6.87 12.32 11.22
N PRO A 75 7.22 13.51 11.74
CA PRO A 75 6.24 14.57 12.04
C PRO A 75 5.32 14.93 10.87
N ILE A 76 5.80 14.83 9.62
CA ILE A 76 5.00 15.14 8.42
C ILE A 76 3.80 14.20 8.29
N GLN A 77 3.88 12.98 8.85
CA GLN A 77 2.79 12.00 8.79
C GLN A 77 1.57 12.38 9.64
N GLU A 78 1.74 13.20 10.69
CA GLU A 78 0.64 13.63 11.57
C GLU A 78 -0.04 14.94 11.10
N ASP A 79 0.52 15.63 10.10
CA ASP A 79 0.06 16.96 9.68
C ASP A 79 -1.08 16.97 8.63
N ASP A 80 -1.45 15.80 8.09
CA ASP A 80 -2.45 15.68 7.01
C ASP A 80 -3.87 15.30 7.46
N ASP A 81 -4.15 15.26 8.77
CA ASP A 81 -5.52 15.06 9.29
C ASP A 81 -6.30 16.39 9.37
N PRO A 82 -7.30 16.65 8.50
CA PRO A 82 -8.22 17.77 8.72
C PRO A 82 -9.09 17.47 9.96
N LYS A 83 -8.97 18.33 10.98
CA LYS A 83 -9.85 18.32 12.18
C LYS A 83 -11.33 18.56 11.85
#